data_AF-A0A7V5K9L7-F1
#
_entry.id   AF-A0A7V5K9L7-F1
#
_cell.length_a   1.000
_cell.length_b   1.000
_cell.length_c   1.000
_cell.angle_alpha   90.00
_cell.angle_beta   90.00
_cell.angle_gamma   90.00
#
_symmetry.space_group_name_H-M   'P 1'
#
loop_
_entity.id
_entity.type
_entity.pdbx_description
1 polymer ?
#
loop_
_entity_poly.entity_id
_entity_poly.type
_entity_poly.pdbx_seq_one_letter_code
_entity_poly.pdbx_strand_id
1 'polypeptide(L)'
;ELESTEGEQVNANFEIRSMKDFTSKELIEKNDYLREVYYGKEMLNDLEKQLKKNKSLQKTLSDKEKKEALLKMARYYIDLLSE
;
A
#
# COMPACT_ATOMS: atom_id res chain seq x y z
N GLU A 1 14.92 9.36 -14.01
CA GLU A 1 14.47 8.02 -14.44
C GLU A 1 13.58 7.47 -13.34
N LEU A 2 12.50 6.76 -13.69
CA LEU A 2 11.64 6.12 -12.70
C LEU A 2 12.17 4.71 -12.48
N GLU A 3 12.31 4.31 -11.23
CA GLU A 3 12.77 2.99 -10.84
C GLU A 3 11.64 2.25 -10.13
N SER A 4 11.54 0.95 -10.38
CA SER A 4 10.59 0.09 -9.70
C SER A 4 11.01 -0.11 -8.23
N THR A 5 10.14 -0.68 -7.39
CA THR A 5 10.52 -1.06 -6.01
C THR A 5 11.67 -2.06 -5.97
N GLU A 6 11.91 -2.79 -7.06
CA GLU A 6 12.97 -3.77 -7.23
C GLU A 6 14.21 -3.19 -7.95
N GLY A 7 14.21 -1.88 -8.25
CA GLY A 7 15.30 -1.17 -8.91
C GLY A 7 15.34 -1.30 -10.44
N GLU A 8 14.28 -1.84 -11.05
CA GLU A 8 14.18 -1.91 -12.51
C GLU A 8 13.82 -0.56 -13.12
N GLN A 9 14.37 -0.24 -14.28
CA GLN A 9 14.07 1.02 -14.94
C GLN A 9 12.64 0.98 -15.53
N VAL A 10 11.76 1.82 -15.01
CA VAL A 10 10.38 1.97 -15.49
C VAL A 10 10.33 3.11 -16.50
N ASN A 11 10.03 2.76 -17.76
CA ASN A 11 9.79 3.75 -18.81
C ASN A 11 8.44 4.43 -18.57
N ALA A 12 8.47 5.74 -18.31
CA ALA A 12 7.28 6.55 -18.16
C ALA A 12 7.14 7.54 -19.32
N ASN A 13 6.08 7.36 -20.10
CA ASN A 13 5.72 8.27 -21.18
C ASN A 13 4.70 9.28 -20.67
N PHE A 14 5.10 10.53 -20.54
CA PHE A 14 4.21 11.62 -20.13
C PHE A 14 3.77 12.44 -21.34
N GLU A 15 2.46 12.53 -21.56
CA GLU A 15 1.90 13.48 -22.52
C GLU A 15 1.54 14.78 -21.80
N ILE A 16 2.24 15.85 -22.15
CA ILE A 16 2.09 17.18 -21.55
C ILE A 16 1.42 18.09 -22.57
N ARG A 17 0.21 18.54 -22.24
CA ARG A 17 -0.59 19.45 -23.07
C ARG A 17 -0.72 20.84 -22.45
N SER A 18 -0.53 20.96 -21.14
CA SER A 18 -0.63 22.22 -20.40
C SER A 18 0.25 22.23 -19.15
N MET A 19 0.46 23.43 -18.58
CA MET A 19 1.23 23.58 -17.33
C MET A 19 0.63 22.83 -16.13
N LYS A 20 -0.68 22.52 -16.14
CA LYS A 20 -1.34 21.76 -15.08
C LYS A 20 -0.88 20.30 -15.05
N ASP A 21 -0.43 19.77 -16.19
CA ASP A 21 0.02 18.38 -16.34
C ASP A 21 1.35 18.09 -15.63
N PHE A 22 2.11 19.14 -15.26
CA PHE A 22 3.34 19.03 -14.48
C PHE A 22 3.10 18.87 -12.98
N THR A 23 1.85 18.93 -12.52
CA THR A 23 1.57 18.69 -11.11
C THR A 23 1.79 17.21 -10.77
N SER A 24 2.29 16.93 -9.56
CA SER A 24 2.54 15.55 -9.12
C SER A 24 1.31 14.65 -9.24
N LYS A 25 0.12 15.22 -9.03
CA LYS A 25 -1.15 14.50 -9.20
C LYS A 25 -1.36 14.05 -10.64
N GLU A 26 -1.24 14.96 -11.60
CA GLU A 26 -1.44 14.64 -13.02
C GLU A 26 -0.38 13.66 -13.54
N LEU A 27 0.87 13.76 -13.06
CA LEU A 27 1.91 12.80 -13.40
C LEU A 27 1.60 11.39 -12.86
N ILE A 28 1.10 11.29 -11.63
CA ILE A 28 0.69 10.01 -11.04
C ILE A 28 -0.49 9.42 -11.81
N GLU A 29 -1.52 10.21 -12.12
CA GLU A 29 -2.72 9.72 -12.80
C GLU A 29 -2.46 9.26 -14.24
N LYS A 30 -1.50 9.90 -14.94
CA LYS A 30 -1.14 9.60 -16.32
C LYS A 30 -0.12 8.47 -16.47
N ASN A 31 0.38 7.91 -15.37
CA ASN A 31 1.33 6.80 -15.40
C ASN A 31 0.80 5.63 -14.57
N ASP A 32 0.51 4.51 -15.23
CA ASP A 32 -0.13 3.35 -14.58
C ASP A 32 0.65 2.82 -13.38
N TYR A 33 1.99 2.74 -13.48
CA TYR A 33 2.85 2.30 -12.38
C TYR A 33 2.82 3.26 -11.19
N LEU A 34 2.98 4.56 -11.41
CA LEU A 34 2.89 5.57 -10.36
C LEU A 34 1.51 5.57 -9.70
N ARG A 35 0.45 5.39 -10.49
CA ARG A 35 -0.92 5.29 -10.00
C ARG A 35 -1.08 4.09 -9.07
N GLU A 36 -0.63 2.92 -9.49
CA GLU A 36 -0.69 1.69 -8.69
C GLU A 36 0.08 1.83 -7.37
N VAL A 37 1.33 2.31 -7.44
CA VAL A 37 2.17 2.52 -6.25
C VAL A 37 1.53 3.55 -5.30
N TYR A 38 1.00 4.65 -5.85
CA TYR A 38 0.37 5.70 -5.05
C TYR A 38 -0.87 5.18 -4.32
N TYR A 39 -1.80 4.53 -5.03
CA TYR A 39 -3.00 3.98 -4.40
C TYR A 39 -2.69 2.84 -3.44
N GLY A 40 -1.70 2.00 -3.75
CA GLY A 40 -1.21 0.97 -2.83
C GLY A 40 -0.71 1.59 -1.51
N LYS A 41 0.08 2.67 -1.60
CA LYS A 41 0.56 3.41 -0.42
C LYS A 41 -0.59 4.06 0.37
N GLU A 42 -1.55 4.69 -0.30
CA GLU A 42 -2.70 5.30 0.38
C GLU A 42 -3.56 4.26 1.08
N MET A 43 -3.80 3.11 0.45
CA MET A 43 -4.52 2.00 1.07
C MET A 43 -3.80 1.49 2.32
N LEU A 44 -2.47 1.33 2.26
CA LEU A 44 -1.66 0.93 3.44
C LEU A 44 -1.69 1.98 4.55
N ASN A 45 -1.60 3.27 4.20
CA ASN A 45 -1.71 4.38 5.16
C ASN A 45 -3.07 4.38 5.86
N ASP A 46 -4.15 4.17 5.11
CA ASP A 46 -5.49 4.13 5.69
C ASP A 46 -5.72 2.90 6.55
N LEU A 47 -5.21 1.74 6.13
CA LEU A 47 -5.17 0.54 6.96
C LEU A 47 -4.41 0.82 8.28
N GLU A 48 -3.23 1.43 8.22
CA GLU A 48 -2.45 1.79 9.39
C GLU A 48 -3.23 2.71 10.35
N LYS A 49 -3.89 3.75 9.82
CA LYS A 49 -4.74 4.66 10.61
C LYS A 49 -5.88 3.91 11.29
N GLN A 50 -6.53 2.98 10.59
CA GLN A 50 -7.62 2.18 11.13
C GLN A 50 -7.13 1.23 12.23
N LEU A 51 -5.99 0.56 12.02
CA LEU A 51 -5.35 -0.29 13.02
C LEU A 51 -4.99 0.51 14.28
N LYS A 52 -4.43 1.72 14.13
CA LYS A 52 -4.11 2.64 15.23
C LYS A 52 -5.33 3.15 16.00
N LYS A 53 -6.51 3.22 15.38
CA LYS A 53 -7.76 3.61 16.05
C LYS A 53 -8.47 2.44 16.72
N ASN A 54 -8.15 1.20 16.33
CA ASN A 54 -8.83 0.01 16.83
C ASN A 54 -8.32 -0.39 18.22
N LYS A 55 -8.96 0.13 19.27
CA LYS A 55 -8.64 -0.16 20.66
C LYS A 55 -8.77 -1.65 21.03
N SER A 56 -9.71 -2.36 20.40
CA SER A 56 -9.91 -3.80 20.64
C SER A 56 -8.74 -4.61 20.10
N LEU A 57 -8.31 -4.30 18.88
CA LEU A 57 -7.14 -4.92 18.27
C LEU A 57 -5.87 -4.58 19.05
N GLN A 58 -5.68 -3.32 19.45
CA GLN A 58 -4.55 -2.92 20.30
C GLN A 58 -4.51 -3.74 21.59
N LYS A 59 -5.64 -3.86 22.30
CA LYS A 59 -5.74 -4.67 23.51
C LYS A 59 -5.41 -6.14 23.27
N THR A 60 -5.83 -6.68 22.14
CA THR A 60 -5.55 -8.06 21.71
C THR A 60 -4.06 -8.24 21.39
N LEU A 61 -3.42 -7.26 20.75
CA LEU A 61 -2.00 -7.28 20.40
C LEU A 61 -1.08 -7.03 21.61
N SER A 62 -1.56 -6.34 22.65
CA SER A 62 -0.83 -6.16 23.91
C SER A 62 -0.79 -7.42 24.78
N ASP A 63 -1.72 -8.35 24.56
CA ASP A 63 -1.77 -9.65 25.21
C ASP A 63 -0.96 -10.67 24.38
N LYS A 64 0.08 -11.26 24.99
CA LYS A 64 1.02 -12.14 24.29
C LYS A 64 0.33 -13.37 23.71
N GLU A 65 -0.59 -14.00 24.45
CA GLU A 65 -1.24 -15.24 24.03
C GLU A 65 -2.23 -14.96 22.90
N LYS A 66 -3.03 -13.89 23.04
CA LYS A 66 -3.99 -13.50 22.01
C LYS A 66 -3.33 -13.00 20.74
N LYS A 67 -2.19 -12.31 20.85
CA LYS A 67 -1.37 -11.91 19.71
C LYS A 67 -0.90 -13.14 18.93
N GLU A 68 -0.37 -14.16 19.59
CA GLU A 68 0.08 -15.39 18.92
C GLU A 68 -1.07 -16.12 18.24
N ALA A 69 -2.23 -16.23 18.91
CA ALA A 69 -3.43 -16.82 18.32
C ALA A 69 -3.87 -16.05 17.05
N LEU A 70 -3.89 -14.72 17.12
CA LEU A 70 -4.25 -13.87 15.99
C LEU A 70 -3.27 -14.03 14.81
N LEU A 71 -1.95 -14.07 15.09
CA LEU A 71 -0.93 -14.24 14.06
C LEU A 71 -1.01 -15.62 13.38
N LYS A 72 -1.26 -16.68 14.15
CA LYS A 72 -1.45 -18.03 13.61
C LYS A 72 -2.64 -18.07 12.64
N MET A 73 -3.73 -17.44 13.03
CA MET A 73 -4.97 -17.40 12.27
C MET A 73 -4.83 -16.52 11.01
N ALA A 74 -4.10 -15.41 11.10
CA ALA A 74 -3.76 -14.58 9.94
C ALA A 74 -2.87 -15.33 8.92
N ARG A 75 -1.86 -16.08 9.38
CA ARG A 75 -1.01 -16.91 8.51
C ARG A 75 -1.83 -17.96 7.76
N TYR A 76 -2.71 -18.66 8.48
CA TYR A 76 -3.61 -19.65 7.87
C TYR A 76 -4.45 -19.07 6.72
N TYR A 77 -5.00 -17.85 6.88
CA TYR A 77 -5.76 -17.23 5.81
C TYR A 77 -4.90 -16.73 4.65
N ILE A 78 -3.67 -16.26 4.90
CA ILE A 78 -2.74 -15.90 3.83
C ILE A 78 -2.42 -17.14 2.99
N ASP A 79 -2.11 -18.26 3.65
CA ASP A 79 -1.82 -19.53 2.96
C ASP A 79 -3.02 -19.98 2.11
N LEU A 80 -4.24 -19.95 2.68
CA LEU A 80 -5.46 -20.31 1.97
C LEU A 80 -5.77 -19.42 0.76
N LEU A 81 -5.43 -18.13 0.82
CA LEU A 81 -5.68 -17.17 -0.26
C LEU A 81 -4.55 -17.11 -1.30
N SER A 82 -3.41 -17.77 -1.03
CA SER A 82 -2.26 -17.85 -1.93
C SER A 82 -2.27 -19.15 -2.76
N GLU A 83 -3.17 -20.09 -2.45
CA GLU A 83 -3.53 -21.25 -3.28
C GLU A 83 -4.57 -20.89 -4.34
#